data_AF-H7CED0-F1
#
_entry.id   AF-H7CED0-F1
#
_cell.length_a   1.000
_cell.length_b   1.000
_cell.length_c   1.000
_cell.angle_alpha   90.00
_cell.angle_beta   90.00
_cell.angle_gamma   90.00
#
_symmetry.space_group_name_H-M   'P 1'
#
loop_
_entity.id
_entity.type
_entity.pdbx_description
1 polymer ?
#
loop_
_entity_poly.entity_id
_entity_poly.type
_entity_poly.pdbx_seq_one_letter_code
_entity_poly.pdbx_strand_id
1 'polypeptide(L)'
;GFLGLVSLACGFVAIEIIGLNMLASVNWSPQEFLRRFFWLTVNPPDAKYGLRLAPLNEGGWWQMAGFFLTASILLWWLRTYRRARALGMGTHVTYAFGAAIWLYLVLGFFRPLLMGNFGEAVPFGI
;
A
#
# COMPACT_ATOMS: atom_id res chain seq x y z
N GLY A 1 1.75 9.51 19.83
CA GLY A 1 1.77 8.19 20.45
C GLY A 1 2.40 7.19 19.48
N PHE A 2 3.11 6.19 20.01
CA PHE A 2 3.98 5.27 19.26
C PHE A 2 3.33 4.67 17.99
N LEU A 3 2.10 4.15 18.09
CA LEU A 3 1.40 3.56 16.92
C LEU A 3 1.23 4.52 15.74
N GLY A 4 0.97 5.80 16.01
CA GLY A 4 0.85 6.78 14.95
C GLY A 4 2.18 7.09 14.28
N LEU A 5 3.28 7.09 15.05
CA LEU A 5 4.61 7.31 14.51
C LEU A 5 5.04 6.15 13.60
N VAL A 6 4.84 4.90 14.05
CA VAL A 6 5.16 3.71 13.24
C VAL A 6 4.28 3.64 12.00
N SER A 7 2.98 3.96 12.11
CA SER A 7 2.07 4.04 10.96
C SER A 7 2.54 5.05 9.91
N LEU A 8 2.91 6.26 10.34
CA LEU A 8 3.44 7.30 9.44
C LEU A 8 4.77 6.89 8.83
N ALA A 9 5.68 6.26 9.60
CA ALA A 9 6.94 5.76 9.07
C ALA A 9 6.73 4.68 7.99
N CYS A 10 5.86 3.70 8.24
CA CYS A 10 5.52 2.68 7.24
C CYS A 10 4.85 3.28 6.00
N GLY A 11 3.94 4.25 6.19
CA GLY A 11 3.26 4.92 5.09
C GLY A 11 4.21 5.76 4.24
N PHE A 12 5.14 6.44 4.90
CA PHE A 12 6.20 7.21 4.25
C PHE A 12 7.10 6.28 3.39
N VAL A 13 7.55 5.16 3.95
CA VAL A 13 8.33 4.17 3.19
C VAL A 13 7.56 3.64 1.98
N ALA A 14 6.25 3.36 2.11
CA ALA A 14 5.44 2.92 0.99
C ALA A 14 5.34 3.99 -0.12
N ILE A 15 5.10 5.25 0.24
CA ILE A 15 5.02 6.36 -0.70
C ILE A 15 6.37 6.60 -1.39
N GLU A 16 7.48 6.56 -0.65
CA GLU A 16 8.82 6.70 -1.21
C GLU A 16 9.13 5.57 -2.20
N ILE A 17 8.80 4.31 -1.87
CA ILE A 17 8.98 3.19 -2.81
C ILE A 17 8.19 3.44 -4.11
N ILE A 18 6.94 3.88 -4.00
CA ILE A 18 6.09 4.15 -5.16
C ILE A 18 6.67 5.32 -5.97
N GLY A 19 6.97 6.44 -5.32
CA GLY A 19 7.46 7.67 -5.95
C GLY A 19 8.82 7.47 -6.64
N LEU A 20 9.75 6.77 -6.00
CA LEU A 20 11.07 6.46 -6.57
C LEU A 20 10.96 5.51 -7.76
N ASN A 21 10.05 4.53 -7.74
CA ASN A 21 9.80 3.67 -8.90
C ASN A 21 9.16 4.44 -10.06
N MET A 22 8.21 5.33 -9.77
CA MET A 22 7.63 6.22 -10.78
C MET A 22 8.70 7.14 -11.38
N LEU A 23 9.60 7.71 -10.58
CA LEU A 23 10.69 8.56 -11.06
C LEU A 23 11.72 7.79 -11.90
N ALA A 24 12.02 6.54 -11.51
CA ALA A 24 12.89 5.66 -12.28
C ALA A 24 12.30 5.34 -13.66
N SER A 25 10.97 5.22 -13.78
CA SER A 25 10.30 4.95 -15.07
C SER A 25 10.44 6.08 -16.11
N VAL A 26 10.74 7.31 -15.65
CA VAL A 26 10.99 8.49 -16.51
C VAL A 26 12.47 8.88 -16.56
N ASN A 27 13.38 7.91 -16.35
CA ASN A 27 14.83 8.12 -16.35
C ASN A 27 15.30 9.24 -15.41
N TRP A 28 14.67 9.37 -14.24
CA TRP A 28 15.01 10.37 -13.23
C TRP A 28 14.85 11.83 -13.66
N SER A 29 14.09 12.09 -14.73
CA SER A 29 13.74 13.46 -15.16
C SER A 29 12.60 14.03 -14.31
N PRO A 30 12.83 15.07 -13.48
CA PRO A 30 11.77 15.65 -12.65
C PRO A 30 10.67 16.32 -13.50
N GLN A 31 11.03 16.84 -14.67
CA GLN A 31 10.08 17.51 -15.57
C GLN A 31 9.13 16.50 -16.22
N GLU A 32 9.63 15.36 -16.68
CA GLU A 32 8.77 14.30 -17.23
C GLU A 32 7.97 13.60 -16.14
N PHE A 33 8.51 13.50 -14.92
CA PHE A 33 7.76 12.99 -13.75
C PHE A 33 6.51 13.82 -13.49
N LEU A 34 6.64 15.15 -13.40
CA LEU A 34 5.51 16.06 -13.19
C LEU A 34 4.53 16.02 -14.35
N ARG A 35 5.03 15.99 -15.59
CA ARG A 35 4.19 15.97 -16.80
C ARG A 35 3.36 14.68 -16.90
N ARG A 36 3.97 13.54 -16.59
CA ARG A 36 3.35 12.22 -16.75
C ARG A 36 2.79 11.66 -15.46
N PHE A 37 2.83 12.40 -14.35
CA PHE A 37 2.49 11.92 -13.00
C PHE A 37 1.21 11.06 -12.96
N PHE A 38 0.16 11.51 -13.63
CA PHE A 38 -1.13 10.80 -13.71
C PHE A 38 -1.13 9.50 -14.52
N TRP A 39 -0.08 9.24 -15.31
CA TRP A 39 0.11 8.03 -16.11
C TRP A 39 1.20 7.12 -15.56
N LEU A 40 1.97 7.58 -14.56
CA LEU A 40 3.00 6.75 -13.94
C LEU A 40 2.33 5.72 -13.03
N THR A 41 2.81 4.49 -13.14
CA THR A 41 2.28 3.37 -12.37
C THR A 41 3.42 2.50 -11.87
N VAL A 42 3.21 1.90 -10.70
CA VAL A 42 4.02 0.79 -10.20
C VAL A 42 3.16 -0.45 -10.33
N ASN A 43 3.53 -1.32 -11.26
CA ASN A 43 2.74 -2.49 -11.62
C ASN A 43 2.99 -3.67 -10.66
N PRO A 44 1.96 -4.49 -10.41
CA PRO A 44 2.13 -5.75 -9.69
C PRO A 44 3.07 -6.71 -10.46
N PRO A 45 3.63 -7.72 -9.77
CA PRO A 45 4.51 -8.70 -10.41
C PRO A 45 3.78 -9.53 -11.47
N ASP A 46 4.53 -9.98 -12.48
CA ASP A 46 4.02 -10.86 -13.53
C ASP A 46 3.46 -12.18 -12.98
N ALA A 47 2.47 -12.74 -13.69
CA ALA A 47 1.83 -14.01 -13.34
C ALA A 47 2.78 -15.19 -13.18
N LYS A 48 3.92 -15.16 -13.87
CA LYS A 48 4.99 -16.18 -13.79
C LYS A 48 5.56 -16.34 -12.37
N TYR A 49 5.44 -15.33 -11.52
CA TYR A 49 5.90 -15.36 -10.13
C TYR A 49 4.85 -15.90 -9.15
N GLY A 50 3.59 -16.02 -9.55
CA GLY A 50 2.50 -16.46 -8.69
C GLY A 50 2.42 -15.67 -7.38
N LEU A 51 2.50 -16.35 -6.24
CA LEU A 51 2.53 -15.76 -4.90
C LEU A 51 3.94 -15.57 -4.31
N ARG A 52 4.99 -15.75 -5.12
CA ARG A 52 6.36 -15.60 -4.64
C ARG A 52 6.78 -14.13 -4.64
N LEU A 53 7.75 -13.83 -3.79
CA LEU A 53 8.48 -12.56 -3.86
C LEU A 53 9.18 -12.48 -5.22
N ALA A 54 8.75 -11.54 -6.05
CA ALA A 54 9.34 -11.29 -7.36
C ALA A 54 10.65 -10.50 -7.21
N PRO A 55 11.56 -10.58 -8.19
CA PRO A 55 12.71 -9.69 -8.27
C PRO A 55 12.28 -8.21 -8.19
N LEU A 56 13.13 -7.36 -7.60
CA LEU A 56 12.80 -5.95 -7.35
C LEU A 56 12.37 -5.21 -8.62
N ASN A 57 13.08 -5.44 -9.73
CA ASN A 57 12.82 -4.85 -11.04
C ASN A 57 11.59 -5.43 -11.76
N GLU A 58 11.00 -6.52 -11.27
CA GLU A 58 9.88 -7.24 -11.89
C GLU A 58 8.64 -7.28 -11.00
N GLY A 59 8.43 -6.23 -10.19
CA GLY A 59 7.26 -6.08 -9.32
C GLY A 59 7.52 -6.40 -7.85
N GLY A 60 8.76 -6.72 -7.46
CA GLY A 60 9.15 -6.84 -6.04
C GLY A 60 8.92 -5.54 -5.26
N TRP A 61 9.15 -4.37 -5.89
CA TRP A 61 8.85 -3.06 -5.29
C TRP A 61 7.36 -2.86 -5.00
N TRP A 62 6.48 -3.37 -5.86
CA TRP A 62 5.04 -3.32 -5.63
C TRP A 62 4.66 -4.13 -4.39
N GLN A 63 5.24 -5.33 -4.22
CA GLN A 63 4.98 -6.17 -3.04
C GLN A 63 5.45 -5.51 -1.75
N MET A 64 6.63 -4.87 -1.77
CA MET A 64 7.14 -4.12 -0.62
C MET A 64 6.26 -2.91 -0.30
N ALA A 65 5.88 -2.12 -1.31
CA ALA A 65 4.99 -0.98 -1.12
C ALA A 65 3.63 -1.42 -0.53
N GLY A 66 3.03 -2.49 -1.08
CA GLY A 66 1.79 -3.06 -0.59
C GLY A 66 1.88 -3.53 0.86
N PHE A 67 2.97 -4.19 1.24
CA PHE A 67 3.22 -4.62 2.61
C PHE A 67 3.32 -3.44 3.59
N PHE A 68 4.18 -2.46 3.29
CA PHE A 68 4.38 -1.29 4.15
C PHE A 68 3.11 -0.42 4.24
N LEU A 69 2.36 -0.29 3.13
CA LEU A 69 1.09 0.42 3.11
C LEU A 69 0.03 -0.30 3.96
N THR A 70 -0.10 -1.62 3.82
CA THR A 70 -1.02 -2.42 4.62
C THR A 70 -0.69 -2.31 6.12
N ALA A 71 0.59 -2.41 6.49
CA ALA A 71 1.03 -2.23 7.86
C ALA A 71 0.72 -0.82 8.39
N SER A 72 0.97 0.22 7.58
CA SER A 72 0.64 1.61 7.91
C SER A 72 -0.85 1.78 8.24
N ILE A 73 -1.73 1.23 7.39
CA ILE A 73 -3.19 1.31 7.54
C ILE A 73 -3.67 0.56 8.79
N LEU A 74 -3.19 -0.65 9.03
CA LEU A 74 -3.56 -1.44 10.21
C LEU A 74 -3.08 -0.79 11.52
N LEU A 75 -1.88 -0.20 11.52
CA LEU A 75 -1.36 0.55 12.66
C LEU A 75 -2.17 1.83 12.90
N TRP A 76 -2.63 2.50 11.83
CA TRP A 76 -3.53 3.64 11.95
C TRP A 76 -4.89 3.25 12.52
N TRP A 77 -5.43 2.10 12.11
CA TRP A 77 -6.66 1.54 12.66
C TRP A 77 -6.55 1.23 14.16
N LEU A 78 -5.42 0.63 14.57
CA LEU A 78 -5.17 0.39 15.99
C LEU A 78 -5.01 1.71 16.77
N ARG A 79 -4.42 2.74 16.15
CA ARG A 79 -4.37 4.09 16.70
C ARG A 79 -5.78 4.64 16.92
N THR A 80 -6.68 4.57 15.93
CA THR A 80 -8.05 5.08 16.06
C THR A 80 -8.80 4.36 17.19
N TYR A 81 -8.64 3.04 17.29
CA TYR A 81 -9.22 2.25 18.38
C TYR A 81 -8.74 2.72 19.77
N ARG A 82 -7.41 2.82 19.95
CA ARG A 82 -6.82 3.23 21.24
C ARG A 82 -7.16 4.65 21.63
N ARG A 83 -7.44 5.54 20.67
CA ARG A 83 -7.88 6.92 20.97
C ARG A 83 -9.34 6.96 21.41
N ALA A 84 -10.23 6.24 20.73
CA ALA A 84 -11.63 6.15 21.15
C ALA A 84 -11.76 5.60 22.58
N ARG A 85 -11.05 4.51 22.88
CA ARG A 85 -11.05 3.91 24.24
C ARG A 85 -10.47 4.83 25.31
N ALA A 86 -9.39 5.55 25.01
CA ALA A 86 -8.76 6.47 25.97
C ALA A 86 -9.66 7.68 26.32
N LEU A 87 -10.56 8.06 25.42
CA LEU A 87 -11.52 9.16 25.62
C LEU A 87 -12.89 8.68 26.13
N GLY A 88 -13.05 7.38 26.41
CA GLY A 88 -14.35 6.82 26.81
C GLY A 88 -15.42 6.85 25.72
N MET A 89 -15.03 7.01 24.46
CA MET A 89 -15.95 7.11 23.32
C MET A 89 -16.31 5.73 22.75
N GLY A 90 -17.45 5.65 22.06
CA GLY A 90 -17.83 4.48 21.24
C GLY A 90 -16.84 4.21 20.10
N THR A 91 -16.75 2.96 19.65
CA THR A 91 -15.78 2.48 18.65
C THR A 91 -16.35 2.39 17.23
N HIS A 92 -17.51 3.01 16.98
CA HIS A 92 -18.22 2.95 15.68
C HIS A 92 -17.33 3.36 14.50
N VAL A 93 -16.54 4.43 14.63
CA VAL A 93 -15.61 4.89 13.59
C VAL A 93 -14.53 3.84 13.30
N THR A 94 -14.04 3.14 14.33
CA THR A 94 -13.03 2.09 14.14
C THR A 94 -13.62 0.90 13.37
N TYR A 95 -14.86 0.51 13.65
CA TYR A 95 -15.52 -0.56 12.89
C TYR A 95 -15.82 -0.16 11.45
N ALA A 96 -16.31 1.06 11.22
CA ALA A 96 -16.52 1.59 9.87
C ALA A 96 -15.20 1.63 9.08
N PHE A 97 -14.11 2.08 9.71
CA PHE A 97 -12.79 2.06 9.09
C PHE A 97 -12.32 0.62 8.82
N GLY A 98 -12.61 -0.34 9.71
CA GLY A 98 -12.35 -1.75 9.49
C GLY A 98 -13.02 -2.31 8.23
N ALA A 99 -14.25 -1.88 7.93
CA ALA A 99 -14.96 -2.27 6.69
C ALA A 99 -14.28 -1.70 5.43
N ALA A 100 -13.75 -0.48 5.48
CA ALA A 100 -12.98 0.08 4.37
C ALA A 100 -11.63 -0.66 4.17
N ILE A 101 -10.95 -1.01 5.27
CA ILE A 101 -9.72 -1.82 5.23
C ILE A 101 -10.00 -3.19 4.65
N TRP A 102 -11.15 -3.79 4.96
CA TRP A 102 -11.56 -5.06 4.37
C TRP A 102 -11.63 -4.98 2.84
N LEU A 103 -12.32 -3.98 2.28
CA LEU A 103 -12.39 -3.79 0.83
C LEU A 103 -10.98 -3.61 0.22
N TYR A 104 -10.12 -2.80 0.85
CA TYR A 104 -8.73 -2.62 0.45
C TYR A 104 -7.97 -3.96 0.41
N LEU A 105 -8.06 -4.77 1.47
CA LEU A 105 -7.41 -6.08 1.54
C LEU A 105 -7.99 -7.07 0.54
N VAL A 106 -9.29 -7.02 0.26
CA VAL A 106 -9.92 -7.87 -0.76
C VAL A 106 -9.30 -7.61 -2.13
N LEU A 107 -9.14 -6.34 -2.50
CA LEU A 107 -8.61 -5.95 -3.81
C LEU A 107 -7.10 -6.23 -3.96
N GLY A 108 -6.32 -5.93 -2.92
CA GLY A 108 -4.85 -5.98 -2.99
C GLY A 108 -4.21 -7.26 -2.45
N PHE A 109 -4.93 -8.06 -1.66
CA PHE A 109 -4.33 -9.20 -0.94
C PHE A 109 -5.16 -10.49 -1.05
N PHE A 110 -6.40 -10.52 -0.57
CA PHE A 110 -7.19 -11.76 -0.51
C PHE A 110 -7.57 -12.28 -1.90
N ARG A 111 -8.04 -11.43 -2.83
CA ARG A 111 -8.35 -11.88 -4.19
C ARG A 111 -7.10 -12.40 -4.92
N PRO A 112 -5.96 -11.67 -4.96
CA PRO A 112 -4.72 -12.20 -5.52
C PRO A 112 -4.27 -13.53 -4.89
N LEU A 113 -4.42 -13.68 -3.57
CA LEU A 113 -4.10 -14.91 -2.86
C LEU A 113 -4.96 -16.09 -3.33
N LEU A 114 -6.27 -15.88 -3.45
CA LEU A 114 -7.22 -16.90 -3.94
C LEU A 114 -7.00 -17.26 -5.41
N MET A 115 -6.59 -16.28 -6.23
CA MET A 115 -6.22 -16.51 -7.63
C MET A 115 -4.83 -17.14 -7.79
N GLY A 116 -4.04 -17.25 -6.72
CA GLY A 116 -2.69 -17.81 -6.75
C GLY A 116 -1.65 -16.92 -7.43
N ASN A 117 -1.94 -15.63 -7.62
CA ASN A 117 -1.06 -14.71 -8.33
C ASN A 117 -1.23 -13.24 -7.89
N PHE A 118 -0.13 -12.58 -7.53
CA PHE A 118 -0.11 -11.14 -7.21
C PHE A 118 -0.32 -10.21 -8.42
N GLY A 119 -0.16 -10.69 -9.65
CA GLY A 119 -0.46 -9.94 -10.88
C GLY A 119 -1.92 -9.48 -11.00
N GLU A 120 -2.83 -10.10 -10.27
CA GLU A 120 -4.26 -9.73 -10.22
C GLU A 120 -4.55 -8.55 -9.26
N ALA A 121 -3.54 -8.02 -8.59
CA ALA A 121 -3.69 -6.92 -7.65
C ALA A 121 -3.71 -5.55 -8.37
N VAL A 122 -4.14 -4.52 -7.65
CA VAL A 122 -4.26 -3.16 -8.22
C VAL A 122 -2.88 -2.50 -8.34
N PRO A 123 -2.51 -1.92 -9.50
CA PRO A 123 -1.28 -1.15 -9.62
C PRO A 123 -1.35 0.16 -8.83
N PHE A 124 -0.20 0.66 -8.37
CA PHE A 124 -0.14 1.96 -7.70
C PHE A 124 0.08 3.07 -8.74
N GLY A 125 -0.94 3.88 -8.99
CA GLY A 125 -0.95 5.03 -9.90
C GLY A 125 -2.28 5.77 -9.77
N ILE A 126 -2.45 6.85 -10.53
CA ILE A 126 -3.71 7.61 -10.59
C ILE A 126 -4.60 7.01 -11.67
#